data_AF-A0A8S3HFH4-F1
#
_entry.id   AF-A0A8S3HFH4-F1
#
_cell.length_a   1.000
_cell.length_b   1.000
_cell.length_c   1.000
_cell.angle_alpha   90.00
_cell.angle_beta   90.00
_cell.angle_gamma   90.00
#
_symmetry.space_group_name_H-M   'P 1'
#
loop_
_entity.id
_entity.type
_entity.pdbx_description
1 polymer ?
#
loop_
_entity_poly.entity_id
_entity_poly.type
_entity_poly.pdbx_seq_one_letter_code
_entity_poly.pdbx_strand_id
1 'polypeptide(L)'
;MTLSNVFVYIISLVSIAISTEITINNRPSVGIIRWDAWNLFNNQYDPISFYLHRALSPEKFHYRIPFYASVLSPTNISFNGDLQNVMDQEILYAKHAGIDYWAFDTYCQFGSNCTTNNTYCSQYYKQTSNLYCPRNPAYGLNLYLSSEYKSLLNFTFILLGSSPCDASFQQHYIDLMKLPQFQTVRGGRPLLYLFQFDNAEADKCGGGWLGSGQVFQKFRQMAISQGE
;
A
#
# COMPACT_ATOMS: atom_id res chain seq x y z
N MET A 1 -17.50 -78.07 28.83
CA MET A 1 -18.28 -77.05 28.10
C MET A 1 -17.75 -75.69 28.51
N THR A 2 -17.35 -74.90 27.53
CA THR A 2 -16.45 -73.74 27.58
C THR A 2 -17.08 -72.49 28.20
N LEU A 3 -16.37 -71.87 29.14
CA LEU A 3 -16.62 -70.48 29.58
C LEU A 3 -15.67 -69.57 28.79
N SER A 4 -16.24 -68.81 27.85
CA SER A 4 -15.52 -67.82 27.05
C SER A 4 -15.51 -66.48 27.78
N ASN A 5 -14.33 -66.06 28.26
CA ASN A 5 -14.06 -64.71 28.72
C ASN A 5 -14.01 -63.75 27.52
N VAL A 6 -14.87 -62.75 27.49
CA VAL A 6 -14.79 -61.64 26.52
C VAL A 6 -14.05 -60.48 27.18
N PHE A 7 -12.78 -60.29 26.83
CA PHE A 7 -12.03 -59.08 27.11
C PHE A 7 -12.34 -58.04 26.04
N VAL A 8 -12.96 -56.93 26.42
CA VAL A 8 -13.14 -55.76 25.55
C VAL A 8 -11.90 -54.87 25.70
N TYR A 9 -11.06 -54.82 24.68
CA TYR A 9 -9.96 -53.86 24.58
C TYR A 9 -10.51 -52.53 24.04
N ILE A 10 -10.50 -51.48 24.87
CA ILE A 10 -10.72 -50.10 24.42
C ILE A 10 -9.39 -49.60 23.85
N ILE A 11 -9.29 -49.56 22.53
CA ILE A 11 -8.17 -48.92 21.82
C ILE A 11 -8.44 -47.41 21.85
N SER A 12 -7.71 -46.69 22.69
CA SER A 12 -7.68 -45.22 22.67
C SER A 12 -6.81 -44.76 21.50
N LEU A 13 -7.43 -44.28 20.43
CA LEU A 13 -6.75 -43.64 19.30
C LEU A 13 -6.30 -42.24 19.75
N VAL A 14 -5.04 -42.12 20.16
CA VAL A 14 -4.36 -40.83 20.30
C VAL A 14 -4.10 -40.32 18.87
N SER A 15 -5.00 -39.48 18.37
CA SER A 15 -4.75 -38.69 17.17
C SER A 15 -3.65 -37.66 17.50
N ILE A 16 -2.40 -38.02 17.23
CA ILE A 16 -1.33 -37.05 17.13
C ILE A 16 -1.68 -36.20 15.91
N ALA A 17 -2.24 -35.02 16.15
CA ALA A 17 -2.33 -33.99 15.14
C ALA A 17 -0.89 -33.64 14.73
N ILE A 18 -0.46 -34.17 13.60
CA ILE A 18 0.75 -33.76 12.93
C ILE A 18 0.54 -32.28 12.62
N SER A 19 1.25 -31.43 13.36
CA SER A 19 1.35 -30.00 13.08
C SER A 19 1.75 -29.85 11.62
N THR A 20 0.85 -29.30 10.82
CA THR A 20 1.12 -28.90 9.44
C THR A 20 2.41 -28.10 9.41
N GLU A 21 3.39 -28.61 8.67
CA GLU A 21 4.65 -27.93 8.43
C GLU A 21 4.38 -26.50 7.99
N ILE A 22 5.08 -25.57 8.64
CA ILE A 22 5.21 -24.20 8.13
C ILE A 22 5.90 -24.37 6.78
N THR A 23 5.14 -24.31 5.68
CA THR A 23 5.71 -24.03 4.36
C THR A 23 6.31 -22.64 4.46
N ILE A 24 7.58 -22.58 4.88
CA ILE A 24 8.43 -21.45 4.60
C ILE A 24 8.44 -21.40 3.09
N ASN A 25 7.66 -20.46 2.53
CA ASN A 25 7.74 -20.16 1.11
C ASN A 25 9.20 -19.78 0.87
N ASN A 26 9.96 -20.71 0.31
CA ASN A 26 11.42 -20.60 0.18
C ASN A 26 11.82 -19.59 -0.90
N ARG A 27 10.84 -18.95 -1.53
CA ARG A 27 11.06 -17.84 -2.46
C ARG A 27 11.08 -16.51 -1.70
N PRO A 28 11.94 -15.57 -2.09
CA PRO A 28 11.86 -14.20 -1.61
C PRO A 28 10.45 -13.62 -1.83
N SER A 29 10.02 -12.77 -0.89
CA SER A 29 8.84 -11.93 -1.07
C SER A 29 9.15 -10.85 -2.11
N VAL A 30 8.24 -10.62 -3.05
CA VAL A 30 8.37 -9.63 -4.12
C VAL A 30 7.23 -8.63 -4.01
N GLY A 31 7.58 -7.35 -3.84
CA GLY A 31 6.63 -6.25 -3.83
C GLY A 31 6.81 -5.29 -4.98
N ILE A 32 5.74 -4.55 -5.30
CA ILE A 32 5.72 -3.54 -6.37
C ILE A 32 5.15 -2.22 -5.83
N ILE A 33 5.71 -1.09 -6.27
CA ILE A 33 5.15 0.23 -6.01
C ILE A 33 3.84 0.39 -6.80
N ARG A 34 2.72 0.61 -6.11
CA ARG A 34 1.42 0.91 -6.72
C ARG A 34 1.24 2.42 -6.72
N TRP A 35 1.48 3.02 -7.88
CA TRP A 35 1.38 4.47 -8.09
C TRP A 35 -0.03 4.86 -8.54
N ASP A 36 -0.67 5.76 -7.78
CA ASP A 36 -2.11 5.99 -7.90
C ASP A 36 -2.50 6.96 -9.02
N ALA A 37 -1.60 7.71 -9.67
CA ALA A 37 -2.00 8.80 -10.59
C ALA A 37 -2.60 8.41 -11.97
N TRP A 38 -3.67 7.62 -11.98
CA TRP A 38 -4.40 7.11 -13.14
C TRP A 38 -5.91 7.41 -13.07
N ASN A 39 -6.31 8.47 -12.37
CA ASN A 39 -7.71 8.74 -12.04
C ASN A 39 -8.35 9.93 -12.76
N LEU A 40 -9.68 9.89 -12.77
CA LEU A 40 -10.55 11.04 -13.01
C LEU A 40 -11.13 11.54 -11.68
N PHE A 41 -11.09 12.85 -11.44
CA PHE A 41 -11.78 13.52 -10.35
C PHE A 41 -12.81 14.48 -10.93
N ASN A 42 -14.10 14.29 -10.61
CA ASN A 42 -15.22 15.04 -11.20
C ASN A 42 -15.18 15.03 -12.76
N ASN A 43 -14.95 13.86 -13.35
CA ASN A 43 -14.82 13.65 -14.80
C ASN A 43 -13.68 14.44 -15.48
N GLN A 44 -12.69 14.89 -14.71
CA GLN A 44 -11.48 15.53 -15.23
C GLN A 44 -10.25 14.76 -14.77
N TYR A 45 -9.22 14.68 -15.61
CA TYR A 45 -7.96 14.12 -15.15
C TYR A 45 -7.41 14.96 -14.00
N ASP A 46 -7.08 14.28 -12.91
CA ASP A 46 -6.25 14.87 -11.88
C ASP A 46 -4.92 15.35 -12.53
N PRO A 47 -4.28 16.44 -12.06
CA PRO A 47 -3.22 17.03 -12.85
C PRO A 47 -1.96 16.15 -13.12
N ILE A 48 -1.65 15.09 -12.36
CA ILE A 48 -0.59 14.11 -12.73
C ILE A 48 -1.17 13.18 -13.81
N SER A 49 -2.39 12.68 -13.60
CA SER A 49 -3.11 11.86 -14.58
C SER A 49 -3.19 12.58 -15.93
N PHE A 50 -3.33 13.91 -15.96
CA PHE A 50 -3.31 14.71 -17.18
C PHE A 50 -1.96 14.63 -17.92
N TYR A 51 -0.84 14.68 -17.22
CA TYR A 51 0.48 14.53 -17.85
C TYR A 51 0.69 13.14 -18.42
N LEU A 52 0.23 12.09 -17.72
CA LEU A 52 0.25 10.72 -18.23
C LEU A 52 -0.64 10.55 -19.46
N HIS A 53 -1.87 11.09 -19.41
CA HIS A 53 -2.79 11.12 -20.55
C HIS A 53 -2.13 11.76 -21.77
N ARG A 54 -1.53 12.94 -21.61
CA ARG A 54 -0.82 13.64 -22.71
C ARG A 54 0.37 12.84 -23.23
N ALA A 55 1.14 12.20 -22.35
CA ALA A 55 2.33 11.44 -22.73
C ALA A 55 2.01 10.15 -23.50
N LEU A 56 0.90 9.48 -23.14
CA LEU A 56 0.50 8.20 -23.73
C LEU A 56 -0.50 8.32 -24.88
N SER A 57 -1.09 9.51 -25.10
CA SER A 57 -2.05 9.76 -26.17
C SER A 57 -1.53 9.54 -27.61
N PRO A 58 -0.26 9.82 -27.96
CA PRO A 58 0.24 9.54 -29.31
C PRO A 58 0.24 8.03 -29.63
N GLU A 59 -0.21 7.67 -30.83
CA GLU A 59 -0.36 6.29 -31.33
C GLU A 59 0.83 5.37 -31.02
N LYS A 60 2.04 5.88 -31.20
CA LYS A 60 3.27 5.13 -30.93
C LYS A 60 3.45 4.69 -29.47
N PHE A 61 2.60 5.11 -28.54
CA PHE A 61 2.61 4.72 -27.13
C PHE A 61 1.37 3.94 -26.71
N HIS A 62 0.40 3.68 -27.61
CA HIS A 62 -0.83 2.97 -27.26
C HIS A 62 -0.58 1.56 -26.73
N TYR A 63 0.53 0.90 -27.07
CA TYR A 63 0.89 -0.40 -26.51
C TYR A 63 1.28 -0.37 -25.02
N ARG A 64 1.41 0.82 -24.41
CA ARG A 64 1.79 1.02 -23.00
C ARG A 64 0.62 1.38 -22.09
N ILE A 65 -0.57 1.61 -22.66
CA ILE A 65 -1.73 1.99 -21.86
C ILE A 65 -2.23 0.78 -21.06
N PRO A 66 -2.80 0.99 -19.86
CA PRO A 66 -3.28 -0.11 -19.03
C PRO A 66 -4.52 -0.78 -19.64
N PHE A 67 -4.86 -1.97 -19.15
CA PHE A 67 -5.98 -2.77 -19.65
C PHE A 67 -7.35 -2.06 -19.53
N TYR A 68 -7.48 -1.09 -18.63
CA TYR A 68 -8.68 -0.29 -18.40
C TYR A 68 -8.70 1.03 -19.21
N ALA A 69 -7.73 1.24 -20.10
CA ALA A 69 -7.72 2.36 -21.01
C ALA A 69 -8.37 2.02 -22.35
N SER A 70 -8.74 3.04 -23.12
CA SER A 70 -9.29 2.89 -24.47
C SER A 70 -8.67 3.91 -25.42
N VAL A 71 -8.39 3.49 -26.65
CA VAL A 71 -7.95 4.38 -27.73
C VAL A 71 -9.18 5.02 -28.36
N LEU A 72 -9.24 6.34 -28.34
CA LEU A 72 -10.34 7.11 -28.95
C LEU A 72 -9.99 7.61 -30.36
N SER A 73 -8.69 7.88 -30.59
CA SER A 73 -8.12 8.25 -31.89
C SER A 73 -6.60 8.05 -31.86
N PRO A 74 -5.88 8.21 -33.00
CA PRO A 74 -4.41 8.14 -33.02
C PRO A 74 -3.69 9.13 -32.09
N THR A 75 -4.40 10.14 -31.57
CA THR A 75 -3.85 11.19 -30.71
C THR A 75 -4.60 11.36 -29.40
N ASN A 76 -5.49 10.43 -29.05
CA ASN A 76 -6.29 10.54 -27.84
C ASN A 76 -6.64 9.18 -27.24
N ILE A 77 -6.54 9.08 -25.92
CA ILE A 77 -6.94 7.92 -25.12
C ILE A 77 -7.90 8.35 -24.00
N SER A 78 -8.59 7.39 -23.40
CA SER A 78 -9.29 7.57 -22.13
C SER A 78 -8.87 6.52 -21.12
N PHE A 79 -8.78 6.89 -19.84
CA PHE A 79 -8.63 5.92 -18.75
C PHE A 79 -9.27 6.44 -17.45
N ASN A 80 -9.66 5.50 -16.58
CA ASN A 80 -9.99 5.81 -15.19
C ASN A 80 -9.67 4.58 -14.30
N GLY A 81 -8.57 4.65 -13.56
CA GLY A 81 -8.15 3.62 -12.61
C GLY A 81 -8.80 3.74 -11.23
N ASP A 82 -9.51 4.83 -10.95
CA ASP A 82 -10.26 5.04 -9.69
C ASP A 82 -11.65 4.41 -9.77
N LEU A 83 -11.67 3.08 -9.97
CA LEU A 83 -12.87 2.25 -10.04
C LEU A 83 -12.63 0.94 -9.29
N GLN A 84 -13.60 0.51 -8.49
CA GLN A 84 -13.46 -0.70 -7.67
C GLN A 84 -13.18 -1.96 -8.51
N ASN A 85 -13.88 -2.14 -9.62
CA ASN A 85 -13.67 -3.29 -10.51
C ASN A 85 -12.28 -3.30 -11.16
N VAL A 86 -11.67 -2.12 -11.36
CA VAL A 86 -10.29 -2.02 -11.85
C VAL A 86 -9.32 -2.48 -10.77
N MET A 87 -9.47 -1.99 -9.53
CA MET A 87 -8.65 -2.43 -8.39
C MET A 87 -8.75 -3.95 -8.16
N ASP A 88 -9.96 -4.49 -8.18
CA ASP A 88 -10.20 -5.93 -8.01
C ASP A 88 -9.46 -6.74 -9.08
N GLN A 89 -9.54 -6.30 -10.34
CA GLN A 89 -8.84 -6.94 -11.45
C GLN A 89 -7.31 -6.80 -11.34
N GLU A 90 -6.81 -5.65 -10.88
CA GLU A 90 -5.37 -5.44 -10.60
C GLU A 90 -4.87 -6.40 -9.52
N ILE A 91 -5.64 -6.63 -8.44
CA ILE A 91 -5.28 -7.59 -7.37
C ILE A 91 -5.21 -9.02 -7.93
N LEU A 92 -6.19 -9.41 -8.75
CA LEU A 92 -6.20 -10.73 -9.38
C LEU A 92 -5.01 -10.94 -10.32
N TYR A 93 -4.65 -9.93 -11.12
CA TYR A 93 -3.45 -9.97 -11.95
C TYR A 93 -2.18 -10.03 -11.11
N ALA A 94 -2.08 -9.25 -10.04
CA ALA A 94 -0.92 -9.27 -9.16
C ALA A 94 -0.72 -10.65 -8.52
N LYS A 95 -1.81 -11.25 -8.05
CA LYS A 95 -1.80 -12.61 -7.50
C LYS A 95 -1.36 -13.63 -8.55
N HIS A 96 -1.89 -13.56 -9.76
CA HIS A 96 -1.53 -14.47 -10.85
C HIS A 96 -0.05 -14.33 -11.26
N ALA A 97 0.49 -13.12 -11.21
CA ALA A 97 1.90 -12.84 -11.48
C ALA A 97 2.86 -13.21 -10.35
N GLY A 98 2.34 -13.68 -9.20
CA GLY A 98 3.15 -14.10 -8.05
C GLY A 98 3.68 -12.95 -7.19
N ILE A 99 3.11 -11.75 -7.31
CA ILE A 99 3.43 -10.59 -6.46
C ILE A 99 2.84 -10.82 -5.07
N ASP A 100 3.60 -10.50 -4.03
CA ASP A 100 3.24 -10.77 -2.63
C ASP A 100 2.60 -9.57 -1.95
N TYR A 101 3.02 -8.35 -2.32
CA TYR A 101 2.45 -7.13 -1.75
C TYR A 101 2.57 -5.92 -2.69
N TRP A 102 1.74 -4.90 -2.44
CA TRP A 102 1.93 -3.56 -2.99
C TRP A 102 2.47 -2.58 -1.95
N ALA A 103 3.36 -1.70 -2.38
CA ALA A 103 3.73 -0.51 -1.62
C ALA A 103 2.92 0.68 -2.17
N PHE A 104 1.97 1.17 -1.38
CA PHE A 104 1.20 2.37 -1.72
C PHE A 104 1.95 3.61 -1.29
N ASP A 105 2.04 4.59 -2.18
CA ASP A 105 2.55 5.91 -1.83
C ASP A 105 1.64 6.56 -0.79
N THR A 106 2.23 7.02 0.32
CA THR A 106 1.51 7.91 1.22
C THR A 106 1.64 9.32 0.68
N TYR A 107 0.51 9.98 0.46
CA TYR A 107 0.49 11.35 0.00
C TYR A 107 -0.25 12.23 1.00
N CYS A 108 0.19 13.46 1.13
CA CYS A 108 -0.69 14.49 1.65
C CYS A 108 -1.92 14.68 0.77
N GLN A 109 -3.07 14.81 1.42
CA GLN A 109 -4.32 15.16 0.77
C GLN A 109 -4.51 16.68 0.75
N PHE A 110 -5.03 17.18 -0.37
CA PHE A 110 -5.38 18.59 -0.56
C PHE A 110 -6.87 18.72 -0.84
N GLY A 111 -7.48 19.74 -0.24
CA GLY A 111 -8.82 20.17 -0.57
C GLY A 111 -8.85 21.03 -1.84
N SER A 112 -10.01 21.63 -2.09
CA SER A 112 -10.22 22.58 -3.19
C SER A 112 -9.15 23.69 -3.18
N ASN A 113 -8.72 24.09 -4.38
CA ASN A 113 -7.70 25.13 -4.59
C ASN A 113 -6.33 24.81 -3.95
N CYS A 114 -5.99 23.53 -3.78
CA CYS A 114 -4.65 23.13 -3.31
C CYS A 114 -4.37 23.61 -1.89
N THR A 115 -5.42 23.63 -1.08
CA THR A 115 -5.34 24.02 0.32
C THR A 115 -5.31 22.79 1.20
N THR A 116 -4.52 22.85 2.26
CA THR A 116 -4.48 21.84 3.31
C THR A 116 -4.27 22.56 4.63
N ASN A 117 -4.98 22.11 5.67
CA ASN A 117 -4.79 22.61 7.03
C ASN A 117 -3.56 21.96 7.70
N ASN A 118 -2.94 20.99 7.04
CA ASN A 118 -1.72 20.35 7.51
C ASN A 118 -0.50 21.19 7.05
N THR A 119 0.16 21.84 8.00
CA THR A 119 1.31 22.71 7.74
C THR A 119 2.48 21.95 7.10
N TYR A 120 2.73 20.71 7.53
CA TYR A 120 3.77 19.86 6.95
C TYR A 120 3.50 19.58 5.48
N CYS A 121 2.27 19.20 5.15
CA CYS A 121 1.81 19.01 3.77
C CYS A 121 1.88 20.28 2.93
N SER A 122 1.44 21.41 3.47
CA SER A 122 1.52 22.71 2.78
C SER A 122 2.96 23.06 2.40
N GLN A 123 3.93 22.74 3.27
CA GLN A 123 5.33 23.03 3.03
C GLN A 123 6.00 22.03 2.09
N TYR A 124 5.71 20.74 2.23
CA TYR A 124 6.26 19.70 1.35
C TYR A 124 5.95 20.03 -0.12
N TYR A 125 4.69 20.33 -0.46
CA TYR A 125 4.31 20.63 -1.84
C TYR A 125 4.85 21.95 -2.37
N LYS A 126 4.98 23.00 -1.53
CA LYS A 126 5.65 24.25 -1.94
C LYS A 126 7.10 24.02 -2.41
N GLN A 127 7.75 22.98 -1.91
CA GLN A 127 9.15 22.68 -2.24
C GLN A 127 9.28 21.64 -3.35
N THR A 128 8.40 20.65 -3.39
CA THR A 128 8.47 19.56 -4.37
C THR A 128 7.72 19.85 -5.67
N SER A 129 6.75 20.77 -5.66
CA SER A 129 5.88 20.98 -6.80
C SER A 129 5.26 22.39 -6.82
N ASN A 130 5.82 23.26 -7.65
CA ASN A 130 5.14 24.52 -8.03
C ASN A 130 3.98 24.28 -9.02
N LEU A 131 3.71 23.03 -9.44
CA LEU A 131 2.97 22.71 -10.67
C LEU A 131 1.91 21.60 -10.53
N TYR A 132 1.74 21.03 -9.34
CA TYR A 132 0.87 19.87 -9.15
C TYR A 132 0.23 19.85 -7.76
N CYS A 133 -1.07 19.59 -7.76
CA CYS A 133 -1.97 19.61 -6.63
C CYS A 133 -2.90 18.40 -6.75
N PRO A 134 -2.51 17.27 -6.15
CA PRO A 134 -3.29 16.06 -6.22
C PRO A 134 -4.59 16.24 -5.44
N ARG A 135 -5.72 15.96 -6.08
CA ARG A 135 -7.04 16.04 -5.43
C ARG A 135 -7.38 14.76 -4.67
N ASN A 136 -6.99 13.61 -5.21
CA ASN A 136 -7.20 12.30 -4.59
C ASN A 136 -6.00 11.37 -4.87
N PRO A 137 -4.81 11.66 -4.31
CA PRO A 137 -3.59 10.94 -4.68
C PRO A 137 -3.46 9.54 -4.07
N ALA A 138 -4.31 9.17 -3.12
CA ALA A 138 -4.22 7.91 -2.38
C ALA A 138 -5.50 7.07 -2.50
N TYR A 139 -6.26 7.22 -3.59
CA TYR A 139 -7.52 6.48 -3.78
C TYR A 139 -7.30 4.97 -3.84
N GLY A 140 -6.13 4.52 -4.32
CA GLY A 140 -5.79 3.13 -4.50
C GLY A 140 -5.84 2.35 -3.21
N LEU A 141 -5.29 2.90 -2.13
CA LEU A 141 -5.35 2.24 -0.83
C LEU A 141 -6.81 2.07 -0.36
N ASN A 142 -7.67 3.06 -0.57
CA ASN A 142 -9.08 2.98 -0.19
C ASN A 142 -9.84 1.92 -0.99
N LEU A 143 -9.62 1.85 -2.32
CA LEU A 143 -10.21 0.80 -3.16
C LEU A 143 -9.68 -0.60 -2.79
N TYR A 144 -8.38 -0.71 -2.49
CA TYR A 144 -7.78 -1.97 -2.06
C TYR A 144 -8.39 -2.44 -0.73
N LEU A 145 -8.48 -1.57 0.28
CA LEU A 145 -9.07 -1.92 1.58
C LEU A 145 -10.55 -2.30 1.46
N SER A 146 -11.25 -1.74 0.47
CA SER A 146 -12.65 -2.04 0.17
C SER A 146 -12.84 -3.33 -0.64
N SER A 147 -11.80 -3.81 -1.33
CA SER A 147 -11.86 -5.00 -2.18
C SER A 147 -12.19 -6.26 -1.39
N GLU A 148 -12.99 -7.15 -1.99
CA GLU A 148 -13.20 -8.51 -1.49
C GLU A 148 -11.95 -9.39 -1.68
N TYR A 149 -11.06 -9.02 -2.60
CA TYR A 149 -9.84 -9.75 -2.94
C TYR A 149 -8.61 -9.32 -2.12
N LYS A 150 -8.72 -8.36 -1.20
CA LYS A 150 -7.58 -7.81 -0.44
C LYS A 150 -6.76 -8.83 0.33
N SER A 151 -7.33 -9.99 0.67
CA SER A 151 -6.60 -11.08 1.34
C SER A 151 -5.63 -11.82 0.42
N LEU A 152 -5.69 -11.60 -0.90
CA LEU A 152 -4.81 -12.26 -1.87
C LEU A 152 -3.44 -11.60 -1.99
N LEU A 153 -3.30 -10.36 -1.53
CA LEU A 153 -2.13 -9.53 -1.72
C LEU A 153 -1.96 -8.63 -0.49
N ASN A 154 -0.79 -8.64 0.14
CA ASN A 154 -0.54 -7.75 1.27
C ASN A 154 -0.28 -6.30 0.80
N PHE A 155 -0.19 -5.36 1.74
CA PHE A 155 0.16 -3.98 1.45
C PHE A 155 1.15 -3.38 2.45
N THR A 156 1.90 -2.36 2.01
CA THR A 156 2.79 -1.54 2.83
C THR A 156 2.76 -0.10 2.33
N PHE A 157 3.52 0.77 2.99
CA PHE A 157 3.69 2.16 2.60
C PHE A 157 5.06 2.42 2.02
N ILE A 158 5.07 3.27 1.00
CA ILE A 158 6.23 4.09 0.65
C ILE A 158 5.93 5.52 1.08
N LEU A 159 6.66 5.97 2.10
CA LEU A 159 6.42 7.24 2.77
C LEU A 159 6.88 8.39 1.85
N LEU A 160 5.93 9.13 1.27
CA LEU A 160 6.18 10.16 0.26
C LEU A 160 5.47 11.49 0.59
N GLY A 161 6.10 12.30 1.44
CA GLY A 161 5.56 13.61 1.80
C GLY A 161 4.47 13.59 2.88
N SER A 162 4.05 12.42 3.35
CA SER A 162 3.34 12.23 4.62
C SER A 162 4.05 11.13 5.43
N SER A 163 5.07 11.53 6.19
CA SER A 163 5.86 10.60 7.02
C SER A 163 5.46 10.73 8.49
N PRO A 164 5.90 9.80 9.37
CA PRO A 164 5.72 9.93 10.82
C PRO A 164 6.35 11.18 11.46
N CYS A 165 7.06 12.01 10.70
CA CYS A 165 7.55 13.32 11.14
C CYS A 165 6.43 14.28 11.52
N ASP A 166 5.24 14.13 10.93
CA ASP A 166 4.02 14.77 11.42
C ASP A 166 3.24 13.79 12.30
N ALA A 167 3.04 14.18 13.56
CA ALA A 167 2.34 13.36 14.55
C ALA A 167 0.90 13.01 14.16
N SER A 168 0.26 13.83 13.32
CA SER A 168 -1.12 13.58 12.85
C SER A 168 -1.25 12.32 11.99
N PHE A 169 -0.18 11.83 11.36
CA PHE A 169 -0.20 10.59 10.58
C PHE A 169 0.08 9.33 11.41
N GLN A 170 0.71 9.48 12.59
CA GLN A 170 1.27 8.35 13.31
C GLN A 170 0.23 7.31 13.73
N GLN A 171 -0.86 7.75 14.38
CA GLN A 171 -1.88 6.81 14.85
C GLN A 171 -2.58 6.12 13.68
N HIS A 172 -2.88 6.85 12.61
CA HIS A 172 -3.51 6.29 11.42
C HIS A 172 -2.64 5.19 10.78
N TYR A 173 -1.31 5.39 10.69
CA TYR A 173 -0.41 4.37 10.17
C TYR A 173 -0.31 3.15 11.10
N ILE A 174 -0.27 3.35 12.41
CA ILE A 174 -0.28 2.24 13.37
C ILE A 174 -1.58 1.43 13.24
N ASP A 175 -2.72 2.09 13.06
CA ASP A 175 -4.00 1.39 12.90
C ASP A 175 -4.05 0.57 11.61
N LEU A 176 -3.41 1.04 10.53
CA LEU A 176 -3.27 0.27 9.29
C LEU A 176 -2.25 -0.87 9.43
N MET A 177 -1.19 -0.71 10.22
CA MET A 177 -0.21 -1.77 10.51
C MET A 177 -0.83 -2.99 11.20
N LYS A 178 -1.83 -2.76 12.04
CA LYS A 178 -2.60 -3.83 12.73
C LYS A 178 -3.44 -4.70 11.80
N LEU A 179 -3.65 -4.29 10.56
CA LEU A 179 -4.43 -5.09 9.61
C LEU A 179 -3.65 -6.36 9.25
N PRO A 180 -4.30 -7.53 9.17
CA PRO A 180 -3.61 -8.79 8.86
C PRO A 180 -2.99 -8.81 7.46
N GLN A 181 -3.42 -7.91 6.57
CA GLN A 181 -2.86 -7.73 5.23
C GLN A 181 -1.63 -6.80 5.22
N PHE A 182 -1.26 -6.18 6.33
CA PHE A 182 -0.08 -5.32 6.36
C PHE A 182 1.19 -6.17 6.22
N GLN A 183 2.06 -5.80 5.28
CA GLN A 183 3.24 -6.56 4.96
C GLN A 183 4.26 -6.43 6.10
N THR A 184 4.71 -7.57 6.59
CA THR A 184 5.76 -7.67 7.61
C THR A 184 7.01 -8.32 7.04
N VAL A 185 8.15 -8.08 7.69
CA VAL A 185 9.40 -8.81 7.42
C VAL A 185 9.55 -9.98 8.40
N ARG A 186 10.63 -10.77 8.24
CA ARG A 186 10.96 -11.84 9.19
C ARG A 186 10.92 -11.32 10.64
N GLY A 187 10.16 -12.03 11.48
CA GLY A 187 9.93 -11.66 12.87
C GLY A 187 8.71 -10.76 13.09
N GLY A 188 7.81 -10.62 12.11
CA GLY A 188 6.51 -9.95 12.28
C GLY A 188 6.56 -8.43 12.28
N ARG A 189 7.72 -7.81 12.02
CA ARG A 189 7.87 -6.35 12.06
C ARG A 189 7.24 -5.71 10.82
N PRO A 190 6.42 -4.66 10.96
CA PRO A 190 5.89 -3.90 9.83
C PRO A 190 6.99 -3.42 8.88
N LEU A 191 6.79 -3.62 7.57
CA LEU A 191 7.65 -3.06 6.53
C LEU A 191 7.20 -1.64 6.22
N LEU A 192 8.15 -0.73 6.02
CA LEU A 192 7.94 0.62 5.51
C LEU A 192 9.10 0.99 4.58
N TYR A 193 8.80 1.67 3.48
CA TYR A 193 9.80 2.31 2.63
C TYR A 193 9.83 3.80 2.89
N LEU A 194 11.03 4.39 2.87
CA LEU A 194 11.23 5.82 2.97
C LEU A 194 11.65 6.35 1.60
N PHE A 195 10.89 7.28 1.02
CA PHE A 195 11.14 7.79 -0.32
C PHE A 195 11.28 9.30 -0.31
N GLN A 196 12.23 9.82 -1.10
CA GLN A 196 12.56 11.25 -1.17
C GLN A 196 12.80 11.93 0.20
N PHE A 197 13.33 11.19 1.19
CA PHE A 197 13.71 11.76 2.47
C PHE A 197 15.17 12.21 2.41
N ASP A 198 15.37 13.49 2.08
CA ASP A 198 16.67 14.13 1.93
C ASP A 198 17.04 15.01 3.14
N ASN A 199 18.11 15.79 3.03
CA ASN A 199 18.54 16.70 4.10
C ASN A 199 17.48 17.75 4.44
N ALA A 200 16.79 18.31 3.44
CA ALA A 200 15.78 19.33 3.69
C ALA A 200 14.59 18.74 4.45
N GLU A 201 14.23 17.49 4.15
CA GLU A 201 13.18 16.79 4.86
C GLU A 201 13.60 16.37 6.27
N ALA A 202 14.83 15.90 6.45
CA ALA A 202 15.39 15.60 7.77
C ALA A 202 15.46 16.83 8.69
N ASP A 203 15.85 17.98 8.14
CA ASP A 203 15.90 19.26 8.87
C ASP A 203 14.51 19.67 9.37
N LYS A 204 13.45 19.49 8.58
CA LYS A 204 12.08 19.76 9.02
C LYS A 204 11.57 18.75 10.04
N CYS A 205 11.88 17.47 9.83
CA CYS A 205 11.36 16.38 10.65
C CYS A 205 11.85 16.48 12.10
N GLY A 206 13.14 16.70 12.30
CA GLY A 206 13.73 16.73 13.64
C GLY A 206 14.94 17.66 13.79
N GLY A 207 15.14 18.62 12.90
CA GLY A 207 16.33 19.47 12.92
C GLY A 207 17.59 18.73 12.44
N GLY A 208 17.43 17.75 11.54
CA GLY A 208 18.48 16.99 10.90
C GLY A 208 18.33 15.48 11.10
N TRP A 209 19.28 14.72 10.58
CA TRP A 209 19.24 13.25 10.62
C TRP A 209 19.14 12.65 12.02
N LEU A 210 19.89 13.20 12.99
CA LEU A 210 19.87 12.70 14.36
C LEU A 210 18.50 12.88 15.01
N GLY A 211 17.92 14.08 14.91
CA GLY A 211 16.60 14.35 15.46
C GLY A 211 15.50 13.61 14.72
N SER A 212 15.60 13.47 13.39
CA SER A 212 14.69 12.62 12.61
C SER A 212 14.71 11.18 13.10
N GLY A 213 15.90 10.63 13.36
CA GLY A 213 16.06 9.30 13.96
C GLY A 213 15.34 9.16 15.30
N GLN A 214 15.34 10.20 16.13
CA GLN A 214 14.58 10.21 17.40
C GLN A 214 13.07 10.22 17.17
N VAL A 215 12.58 10.92 16.15
CA VAL A 215 11.15 10.91 15.79
C VAL A 215 10.70 9.53 15.33
N PHE A 216 11.45 8.90 14.41
CA PHE A 216 11.17 7.53 13.96
C PHE A 216 11.29 6.50 15.10
N GLN A 217 12.23 6.69 16.02
CA GLN A 217 12.34 5.83 17.20
C GLN A 217 11.12 5.98 18.11
N LYS A 218 10.61 7.19 18.35
CA LYS A 218 9.37 7.40 19.12
C LYS A 218 8.17 6.75 18.45
N PHE A 219 8.02 6.94 17.13
CA PHE A 219 6.98 6.28 16.35
C PHE A 219 7.06 4.76 16.46
N ARG A 220 8.27 4.18 16.37
CA ARG A 220 8.48 2.75 16.60
C ARG A 220 8.07 2.30 18.00
N GLN A 221 8.39 3.07 19.04
CA GLN A 221 7.96 2.72 20.42
C GLN A 221 6.44 2.77 20.57
N MET A 222 5.76 3.69 19.88
CA MET A 222 4.29 3.75 19.85
C MET A 222 3.67 2.54 19.14
N ALA A 223 4.29 2.06 18.05
CA ALA A 223 3.86 0.84 17.39
C ALA A 223 4.00 -0.38 18.32
N ILE A 224 5.18 -0.54 18.94
CA ILE A 224 5.48 -1.65 19.85
C ILE A 224 4.53 -1.66 21.06
N SER A 225 4.24 -0.49 21.65
CA SER A 225 3.32 -0.42 22.79
C SER A 225 1.88 -0.76 22.43
N GLN A 226 1.54 -0.78 21.14
CA GLN A 226 0.22 -1.14 20.60
C GLN A 226 0.19 -2.53 19.94
N GLY A 227 1.28 -3.30 20.01
CA GLY A 227 1.36 -4.68 19.53
C GLY A 227 2.01 -4.87 18.15
N GLU A 228 2.60 -3.82 17.57
CA GLU A 228 3.19 -3.81 16.22
C GLU A 228 4.73 -3.68 16.19
#